data_AF-A0A0C9XLC0-F1
#
_entry.id   AF-A0A0C9XLC0-F1
#
_cell.length_a   1.000
_cell.length_b   1.000
_cell.length_c   1.000
_cell.angle_alpha   90.00
_cell.angle_beta   90.00
_cell.angle_gamma   90.00
#
_symmetry.space_group_name_H-M   'P 1'
#
loop_
_entity.id
_entity.type
_entity.pdbx_description
1 polymer ?
#
loop_
_entity_poly.entity_id
_entity_poly.type
_entity_poly.pdbx_seq_one_letter_code
_entity_poly.pdbx_strand_id
1 'polypeptide(L)'
;DPNDTSFNPHPTEYPVVELEYPNTRAIERFVLLAPKDKDHYNPIMDLEKSLYTIVDYQQSLFGPIPNETLSEAISPPPSPSPSPPHSSSSSA
;
A
#
# COMPACT_ATOMS: atom_id res chain seq x y z
N ASP A 1 2.30 29.97 -22.48
CA ASP A 1 3.40 30.94 -22.66
C ASP A 1 4.62 30.14 -23.14
N PRO A 2 5.33 30.53 -24.21
CA PRO A 2 6.52 29.80 -24.69
C PRO A 2 7.67 29.71 -23.68
N ASN A 3 7.66 30.52 -22.61
CA ASN A 3 8.62 30.45 -21.51
C ASN A 3 8.05 29.76 -20.25
N ASP A 4 6.89 29.12 -20.36
CA ASP A 4 6.26 28.42 -19.24
C ASP A 4 7.05 27.14 -18.91
N THR A 5 7.80 27.19 -17.81
CA THR A 5 8.55 26.05 -17.27
C THR A 5 7.85 25.41 -16.07
N SER A 6 6.58 25.72 -15.81
CA SER A 6 5.85 25.22 -14.63
C SER A 6 5.75 23.68 -14.55
N PHE A 7 5.87 23.00 -15.68
CA PHE A 7 5.88 21.54 -15.76
C PHE A 7 7.28 20.91 -15.68
N ASN A 8 8.34 21.74 -15.69
CA ASN A 8 9.68 21.22 -15.52
C ASN A 8 9.88 20.78 -14.06
N PRO A 9 10.52 19.62 -13.82
CA PRO A 9 10.78 19.14 -12.47
C PRO A 9 11.65 20.15 -11.72
N HIS A 10 11.18 20.64 -10.59
CA HIS A 10 11.97 21.50 -9.73
C HIS A 10 13.09 20.67 -9.08
N PRO A 11 14.33 21.17 -9.00
CA PRO A 11 15.48 20.39 -8.50
C PRO A 11 15.33 19.94 -7.04
N THR A 12 14.50 20.62 -6.26
CA THR A 12 14.29 20.37 -4.82
C THR A 12 12.84 20.38 -4.37
N GLU A 13 11.91 20.82 -5.24
CA GLU A 13 10.48 20.92 -4.90
C GLU A 13 9.75 19.80 -5.61
N TYR A 14 9.90 18.61 -5.04
CA TYR A 14 9.19 17.44 -5.50
C TYR A 14 7.71 17.54 -5.13
N PRO A 15 6.81 16.99 -5.95
CA PRO A 15 5.41 16.87 -5.56
C PRO A 15 5.31 15.98 -4.32
N VAL A 16 4.63 16.49 -3.30
CA VAL A 16 4.41 15.81 -2.03
C VAL A 16 2.91 15.64 -1.75
N VAL A 17 2.57 14.60 -1.00
CA VAL A 17 1.26 14.41 -0.39
C VAL A 17 1.41 14.46 1.11
N GLU A 18 0.46 15.10 1.78
CA GLU A 18 0.42 15.18 3.25
C GLU A 18 -0.73 14.30 3.76
N LEU A 19 -0.41 13.37 4.66
CA LEU A 19 -1.38 12.49 5.31
C LEU A 19 -1.48 12.87 6.79
N GLU A 20 -2.67 13.29 7.23
CA GLU A 20 -2.96 13.53 8.64
C GLU A 20 -3.50 12.25 9.31
N TYR A 21 -2.87 11.83 10.40
CA TYR A 21 -3.27 10.66 11.16
C TYR A 21 -4.44 10.95 12.11
N PRO A 22 -5.36 9.99 12.32
CA PRO A 22 -6.59 10.26 13.07
C PRO A 22 -6.42 10.63 14.55
N ASN A 23 -5.29 10.26 15.18
CA ASN A 23 -5.20 10.23 16.64
C ASN A 23 -4.49 11.44 17.27
N THR A 24 -3.79 12.28 16.50
CA THR A 24 -2.82 13.23 17.12
C THR A 24 -2.50 14.50 16.31
N ARG A 25 -3.23 14.85 15.24
CA ARG A 25 -2.78 15.89 14.26
C ARG A 25 -1.35 15.65 13.76
N ALA A 26 -0.90 14.40 13.80
CA ALA A 26 0.39 14.03 13.25
C ALA A 26 0.23 14.03 11.72
N ILE A 27 1.14 14.70 11.03
CA ILE A 27 1.13 14.81 9.58
C ILE A 27 2.42 14.20 9.05
N GLU A 28 2.31 13.32 8.08
CA GLU A 28 3.44 12.76 7.34
C GLU A 28 3.41 13.23 5.90
N ARG A 29 4.61 13.50 5.33
CA ARG A 29 4.77 14.04 3.99
C ARG A 29 5.46 13.00 3.09
N PHE A 30 4.77 12.54 2.06
CA PHE A 30 5.24 11.54 1.10
C PHE A 30 5.69 12.21 -0.19
N VAL A 31 6.94 12.00 -0.61
CA VAL A 31 7.50 12.58 -1.84
C VAL A 31 7.23 11.69 -3.04
N LEU A 32 6.18 11.96 -3.83
CA LEU A 32 5.67 11.01 -4.82
C LEU A 32 6.62 10.72 -5.99
N LEU A 33 7.33 11.75 -6.47
CA LEU A 33 8.18 11.67 -7.67
C LEU A 33 9.67 11.85 -7.35
N ALA A 34 10.12 11.45 -6.16
CA ALA A 34 11.55 11.37 -5.89
C ALA A 34 12.21 10.38 -6.87
N PRO A 35 13.42 10.67 -7.40
CA PRO A 35 14.14 9.75 -8.27
C PRO A 35 14.31 8.38 -7.60
N LYS A 36 13.77 7.33 -8.21
CA LYS A 36 13.82 5.97 -7.65
C LYS A 36 15.12 5.29 -8.04
N ASP A 37 15.95 4.96 -7.05
CA ASP A 37 16.90 3.84 -7.18
C ASP A 37 16.15 2.52 -6.97
N LYS A 38 16.64 1.42 -7.53
CA LYS A 38 15.94 0.12 -7.55
C LYS A 38 15.65 -0.44 -6.14
N ASP A 39 16.45 -0.04 -5.16
CA ASP A 39 16.34 -0.43 -3.75
C ASP A 39 15.81 0.70 -2.85
N HIS A 40 15.35 1.82 -3.45
CA HIS A 40 14.89 2.99 -2.70
C HIS A 40 13.39 2.91 -2.36
N TYR A 41 13.07 3.36 -1.15
CA TYR A 41 11.74 3.63 -0.60
C TYR A 41 10.69 4.01 -1.67
N ASN A 42 9.52 3.35 -1.65
CA ASN A 42 8.42 3.60 -2.60
C ASN A 42 7.25 4.31 -1.92
N PRO A 43 7.25 5.65 -1.88
CA PRO A 43 6.29 6.45 -1.10
C PRO A 43 4.83 6.20 -1.46
N ILE A 44 4.55 5.80 -2.71
CA ILE A 44 3.19 5.50 -3.17
C ILE A 44 2.66 4.24 -2.49
N MET A 45 3.48 3.18 -2.40
CA MET A 45 3.08 1.93 -1.77
C MET A 45 2.90 2.10 -0.26
N ASP A 46 3.76 2.90 0.36
CA ASP A 46 3.68 3.14 1.80
C ASP A 46 2.48 4.04 2.14
N LEU A 47 2.18 5.04 1.30
CA LEU A 47 0.96 5.83 1.43
C LEU A 47 -0.30 4.95 1.30
N GLU A 48 -0.35 4.04 0.31
CA GLU A 48 -1.46 3.12 0.11
C GLU A 48 -1.69 2.23 1.35
N LYS A 49 -0.61 1.64 1.88
CA LYS A 49 -0.68 0.80 3.10
C LYS A 49 -1.12 1.58 4.33
N SER A 50 -0.61 2.80 4.52
CA SER A 50 -1.02 3.67 5.62
C SER A 50 -2.51 4.01 5.54
N LEU A 51 -3.02 4.36 4.36
CA LEU A 51 -4.45 4.63 4.17
C LEU A 51 -5.30 3.39 4.43
N TYR A 52 -4.92 2.23 3.89
CA TYR A 52 -5.63 0.98 4.16
C TYR A 52 -5.68 0.68 5.66
N THR A 53 -4.56 0.82 6.37
CA THR A 53 -4.48 0.58 7.82
C THR A 53 -5.37 1.53 8.62
N ILE A 54 -5.42 2.81 8.24
CA ILE A 54 -6.29 3.81 8.88
C ILE A 54 -7.76 3.42 8.71
N VAL A 55 -8.16 3.09 7.49
CA VAL A 55 -9.56 2.74 7.20
C VAL A 55 -9.92 1.39 7.83
N ASP A 56 -9.00 0.43 7.85
CA ASP A 56 -9.20 -0.87 8.50
C ASP A 56 -9.42 -0.72 10.02
N TYR A 57 -8.64 0.13 10.66
CA TYR A 57 -8.85 0.46 12.08
C TYR A 57 -10.15 1.21 12.34
N GLN A 58 -10.59 2.03 11.37
CA GLN A 58 -11.80 2.86 11.47
C GLN A 58 -12.98 2.32 10.63
N GLN A 59 -13.06 1.00 10.41
CA GLN A 59 -14.10 0.38 9.58
C GLN A 59 -15.53 0.77 9.99
N SER A 60 -15.77 1.05 11.27
CA SER A 60 -17.08 1.50 11.75
C SER A 60 -17.52 2.85 11.15
N LEU A 61 -16.57 3.68 10.72
CA LEU A 61 -16.81 4.99 10.12
C LEU A 61 -16.98 4.91 8.58
N PHE A 62 -16.30 3.95 7.92
CA PHE A 62 -16.22 3.88 6.46
C PHE A 62 -16.93 2.68 5.83
N GLY A 63 -17.30 1.66 6.61
CA GLY A 63 -17.83 0.40 6.10
C GLY A 63 -16.74 -0.54 5.55
N PRO A 64 -17.12 -1.66 4.91
CA PRO A 64 -16.17 -2.64 4.38
C PRO A 64 -15.38 -2.07 3.19
N ILE A 65 -14.05 -2.26 3.20
CA ILE A 65 -13.16 -1.84 2.11
C ILE A 65 -13.19 -2.90 0.99
N PRO A 66 -13.35 -2.50 -0.28
CA PRO A 66 -13.18 -3.42 -1.41
C PRO A 66 -11.70 -3.79 -1.60
N ASN A 67 -11.34 -5.01 -1.17
CA ASN A 67 -9.99 -5.57 -1.29
C ASN A 67 -9.48 -5.71 -2.73
N GLU A 68 -10.36 -5.63 -3.73
CA GLU A 68 -10.01 -5.75 -5.16
C GLU A 68 -9.19 -4.57 -5.70
N THR A 69 -9.18 -3.44 -4.99
CA THR A 69 -8.46 -2.22 -5.39
C THR A 69 -7.09 -2.07 -4.78
N LEU A 70 -6.74 -2.92 -3.80
CA LEU A 70 -5.46 -2.87 -3.10
C LEU A 70 -4.39 -3.56 -3.95
N SER A 71 -3.28 -2.86 -4.22
CA SER A 71 -2.16 -3.36 -5.03
C SER A 71 -1.53 -4.66 -4.46
N GLU A 72 -1.77 -4.98 -3.19
CA GLU A 72 -1.29 -6.19 -2.47
C GLU A 72 -2.11 -7.46 -2.74
N ALA A 73 -3.29 -7.34 -3.39
CA ALA A 73 -4.12 -8.49 -3.80
C ALA A 73 -3.46 -9.38 -4.89
N ILE A 74 -2.27 -9.02 -5.36
CA ILE A 74 -1.41 -9.84 -6.23
C ILE A 74 -0.50 -10.79 -5.42
N SER A 75 -0.85 -11.07 -4.15
CA SER A 75 -0.20 -12.14 -3.41
C SER A 75 -0.49 -13.48 -4.10
N PRO A 76 0.52 -14.34 -4.37
CA PRO A 76 0.27 -15.66 -4.93
C PRO A 76 -0.68 -16.43 -3.99
N PRO A 77 -1.56 -17.28 -4.53
CA PRO A 77 -2.53 -18.02 -3.73
C PRO A 77 -1.82 -18.79 -2.61
N PRO A 78 -2.45 -18.94 -1.42
CA PRO A 78 -1.87 -19.72 -0.33
C PRO A 78 -1.49 -21.10 -0.86
N SER A 79 -0.27 -21.54 -0.55
CA SER A 79 0.21 -22.87 -0.96
C SER A 79 -0.78 -23.94 -0.51
N PRO A 80 -1.09 -24.94 -1.35
CA PRO A 80 -2.06 -25.97 -1.00
C PRO A 80 -1.65 -26.64 0.32
N SER A 81 -2.58 -26.69 1.28
CA SER A 81 -2.39 -27.37 2.57
C SER A 81 -1.87 -28.80 2.34
N PRO A 82 -0.90 -29.27 3.13
CA PRO A 82 -0.46 -30.66 3.06
C PRO A 82 -1.65 -31.58 3.36
N SER A 83 -1.99 -32.44 2.40
CA SER A 83 -3.07 -33.43 2.54
C SER A 83 -2.90 -34.26 3.82
N PRO A 84 -4.00 -34.62 4.52
CA PRO A 84 -3.91 -35.47 5.68
C PRO A 84 -3.36 -36.86 5.30
N PRO A 85 -2.54 -37.51 6.15
CA PRO A 85 -1.97 -38.81 5.84
C PRO A 85 -3.10 -39.83 5.67
N HIS A 86 -3.06 -40.55 4.55
CA HIS A 86 -3.95 -41.68 4.29
C HIS A 86 -3.71 -42.76 5.36
N SER A 87 -4.63 -42.88 6.32
CA SER A 87 -4.70 -44.03 7.21
C SER A 87 -5.10 -45.25 6.40
N SER A 88 -4.15 -46.12 6.08
CA SER A 88 -4.43 -47.45 5.56
C SER A 88 -5.14 -48.26 6.66
N SER A 89 -6.45 -48.38 6.55
CA SER A 89 -7.23 -49.42 7.23
C SER A 89 -6.78 -50.78 6.67
N SER A 90 -5.98 -51.52 7.43
CA SER A 90 -5.69 -52.92 7.16
C SER A 90 -6.62 -53.77 8.01
N SER A 91 -7.63 -54.36 7.36
CA SER A 91 -8.45 -55.42 7.92
C SER A 91 -7.62 -56.70 8.07
N ALA A 92 -7.72 -57.35 9.23
CA ALA A 92 -7.42 -58.76 9.45
C ALA A 92 -8.40 -59.32 10.48
#